data_AF-A0A811TAW8-F1
#
_entry.id   AF-A0A811TAW8-F1
#
_cell.length_a   1.000
_cell.length_b   1.000
_cell.length_c   1.000
_cell.angle_alpha   90.00
_cell.angle_beta   90.00
_cell.angle_gamma   90.00
#
_symmetry.space_group_name_H-M   'P 1'
#
loop_
_entity.id
_entity.type
_entity.pdbx_description
1 polymer ?
#
loop_
_entity_poly.entity_id
_entity_poly.type
_entity_poly.pdbx_seq_one_letter_code
_entity_poly.pdbx_strand_id
1 'polypeptide(L)'
;MSKRWEKKRWGKKYKDNRNWKEYNERLVQRGELYLSLEFVENWDLEIVKMNKNKRGAPFQYPKQFILWMAFIHIIFAMPYRQMEGFSRKLSEMIPKLERRRLYDVIQTD
;
A
#
# COMPACT_ATOMS: atom_id res chain seq x y z
N MET A 1 -6.85 60.14 -27.06
CA MET A 1 -5.74 59.21 -26.73
C MET A 1 -6.16 58.35 -25.54
N SER A 2 -6.26 57.04 -25.76
CA SER A 2 -6.85 56.05 -24.85
C SER A 2 -5.95 55.76 -23.64
N LYS A 3 -6.47 55.91 -22.41
CA LYS A 3 -5.80 55.44 -21.18
C LYS A 3 -5.94 53.92 -21.10
N ARG A 4 -4.87 53.22 -21.49
CA ARG A 4 -4.72 51.77 -21.44
C ARG A 4 -4.63 51.30 -19.97
N TRP A 5 -5.63 50.55 -19.55
CA TRP A 5 -5.77 49.96 -18.21
C TRP A 5 -4.59 49.06 -17.83
N GLU A 6 -3.79 49.45 -16.83
CA GLU A 6 -2.84 48.56 -16.15
C GLU A 6 -3.60 47.61 -15.21
N LYS A 7 -4.18 46.54 -15.76
CA LYS A 7 -4.68 45.44 -14.94
C LYS A 7 -3.48 44.69 -14.36
N LYS A 8 -3.23 44.81 -13.05
CA LYS A 8 -2.26 43.95 -12.34
C LYS A 8 -2.65 42.50 -12.58
N ARG A 9 -1.80 41.78 -13.33
CA ARG A 9 -2.08 40.46 -13.91
C ARG A 9 -2.29 39.34 -12.88
N TRP A 10 -1.89 39.55 -11.63
CA TRP A 10 -1.92 38.55 -10.55
C TRP A 10 -2.30 39.19 -9.21
N GLY A 11 -3.05 38.44 -8.37
CA GLY A 11 -3.46 38.84 -7.03
C GLY A 11 -2.31 38.93 -6.02
N LYS A 12 -2.64 39.08 -4.71
CA LYS A 12 -1.63 39.09 -3.63
C LYS A 12 -0.78 37.83 -3.68
N LYS A 13 0.54 37.97 -3.52
CA LYS A 13 1.49 36.84 -3.48
C LYS A 13 1.12 35.92 -2.31
N TYR A 14 0.93 34.63 -2.58
CA TYR A 14 0.65 33.63 -1.55
C TYR A 14 1.82 33.58 -0.56
N LYS A 15 1.53 33.71 0.73
CA LYS A 15 2.50 33.53 1.81
C LYS A 15 2.27 32.15 2.41
N ASP A 16 3.26 31.28 2.26
CA ASP A 16 3.18 29.95 2.81
C ASP A 16 3.50 29.96 4.30
N ASN A 17 2.53 29.58 5.13
CA ASN A 17 2.67 29.49 6.58
C ASN A 17 2.85 28.04 7.06
N ARG A 18 3.08 27.08 6.15
CA ARG A 18 3.25 25.67 6.52
C ARG A 18 4.60 25.41 7.17
N ASN A 19 4.62 24.54 8.19
CA ASN A 19 5.84 23.94 8.70
C ASN A 19 6.32 22.84 7.72
N TRP A 20 7.24 23.22 6.84
CA TRP A 20 7.77 22.30 5.83
C TRP A 20 8.51 21.11 6.41
N LYS A 21 9.17 21.26 7.57
CA LYS A 21 9.89 20.16 8.22
C LYS A 21 8.92 19.07 8.65
N GLU A 22 7.85 19.45 9.32
CA GLU A 22 6.80 18.51 9.76
C GLU A 22 6.04 17.90 8.58
N TYR A 23 5.72 18.70 7.57
CA TYR A 23 5.05 18.20 6.38
C TYR A 23 5.90 17.14 5.65
N ASN A 24 7.19 17.41 5.47
CA ASN A 24 8.11 16.46 4.82
C ASN A 24 8.24 15.17 5.63
N GLU A 25 8.32 15.25 6.95
CA GLU A 25 8.38 14.08 7.81
C GLU A 25 7.13 13.19 7.64
N ARG A 26 5.94 13.80 7.59
CA ARG A 26 4.70 13.07 7.32
C ARG A 26 4.67 12.43 5.93
N LEU A 27 5.34 13.02 4.94
CA LEU A 27 5.46 12.41 3.62
C LEU A 27 6.40 11.19 3.63
N VAL A 28 7.50 11.25 4.39
CA VAL A 28 8.42 10.11 4.56
C VAL A 28 7.71 8.95 5.26
N GLN A 29 7.07 9.22 6.40
CA GLN A 29 6.30 8.21 7.17
C GLN A 29 5.23 7.53 6.32
N ARG A 30 4.59 8.28 5.41
CA ARG A 30 3.60 7.73 4.48
C ARG A 30 4.24 6.74 3.49
N GLY A 31 5.42 7.06 2.96
CA GLY A 31 6.17 6.17 2.07
C GLY A 31 6.64 4.90 2.77
N GLU A 32 7.11 5.01 4.01
CA GLU A 32 7.48 3.86 4.84
C GLU A 32 6.29 2.92 5.06
N LEU A 33 5.11 3.47 5.36
CA LEU A 33 3.90 2.68 5.57
C LEU A 33 3.49 1.90 4.31
N TYR A 34 3.64 2.50 3.13
CA TYR A 34 3.38 1.85 1.84
C TYR A 34 4.33 0.68 1.54
N LEU A 35 5.54 0.69 2.10
CA LEU A 35 6.54 -0.34 1.89
C LEU A 35 6.67 -1.28 3.09
N SER A 36 5.83 -1.13 4.12
CA SER A 36 5.89 -1.97 5.30
C SER A 36 5.53 -3.43 4.96
N LEU A 37 6.47 -4.34 5.25
CA LEU A 37 6.31 -5.79 5.09
C LEU A 37 6.03 -6.47 6.44
N GLU A 38 5.52 -5.74 7.42
CA GLU A 38 5.24 -6.23 8.78
C GLU A 38 4.27 -7.42 8.77
N PHE A 39 3.33 -7.44 7.81
CA PHE A 39 2.39 -8.54 7.63
C PHE A 39 3.07 -9.88 7.30
N VAL A 40 4.30 -9.88 6.77
CA VAL A 40 5.05 -11.10 6.45
C VAL A 40 5.41 -11.86 7.73
N GLU A 41 5.69 -11.14 8.82
CA GLU A 41 6.04 -11.75 10.10
C GLU A 41 4.81 -12.18 10.90
N ASN A 42 3.75 -11.38 10.82
CA ASN A 42 2.51 -11.61 11.57
C ASN A 42 1.47 -12.47 10.83
N TRP A 43 1.81 -13.02 9.66
CA TRP A 43 0.88 -13.71 8.77
C TRP A 43 0.08 -14.81 9.49
N ASP A 44 0.75 -15.74 10.16
CA ASP A 44 0.09 -16.88 10.82
C ASP A 44 -0.81 -16.43 11.97
N LEU A 45 -0.31 -15.50 12.78
CA LEU A 45 -1.05 -14.97 13.92
C LEU A 45 -2.33 -14.27 13.47
N GLU A 46 -2.24 -13.50 12.37
CA GLU A 46 -3.39 -12.80 11.82
C GLU A 46 -4.41 -13.77 11.21
N ILE A 47 -3.95 -14.78 10.46
CA ILE A 47 -4.81 -15.83 9.91
C ILE A 47 -5.54 -16.61 11.01
N VAL A 48 -4.82 -17.06 12.04
CA VAL A 48 -5.40 -17.78 13.18
C VAL A 48 -6.44 -16.91 13.88
N LYS A 49 -6.14 -15.61 14.06
CA LYS A 49 -7.07 -14.65 14.67
C LYS A 49 -8.30 -14.41 13.80
N MET A 50 -8.14 -14.27 12.48
CA MET A 50 -9.24 -14.06 11.53
C MET A 50 -10.13 -15.29 11.38
N ASN A 51 -9.56 -16.49 11.50
CA ASN A 51 -10.30 -17.75 11.40
C ASN A 51 -10.87 -18.20 12.74
N LYS A 52 -10.55 -17.53 13.86
CA LYS A 52 -11.13 -17.83 15.17
C LYS A 52 -12.66 -17.67 15.11
N ASN A 53 -13.37 -18.78 15.26
CA ASN A 53 -14.84 -18.89 15.19
C ASN A 53 -15.46 -18.66 13.81
N LYS A 54 -14.67 -18.65 12.73
CA LYS A 54 -15.21 -18.58 11.37
C LYS A 54 -15.84 -19.93 11.01
N ARG A 55 -17.06 -19.90 10.47
CA ARG A 55 -17.73 -21.06 9.87
C ARG A 55 -17.53 -21.03 8.35
N GLY A 56 -17.23 -22.17 7.75
CA GLY A 56 -16.94 -22.29 6.31
C GLY A 56 -15.43 -22.29 5.98
N ALA A 57 -15.09 -22.06 4.71
CA ALA A 57 -13.70 -22.10 4.24
C ALA A 57 -12.82 -21.06 4.97
N PRO A 58 -11.65 -21.45 5.51
CA PRO A 58 -10.76 -20.54 6.21
C PRO A 58 -10.16 -19.49 5.27
N PHE A 59 -9.82 -18.33 5.81
CA PHE A 59 -9.02 -17.35 5.11
C PHE A 59 -7.57 -17.84 4.96
N GLN A 60 -7.01 -17.63 3.77
CA GLN A 60 -5.61 -17.95 3.43
C GLN A 60 -4.70 -16.72 3.51
N TYR A 61 -5.26 -15.52 3.29
CA TYR A 61 -4.53 -14.26 3.24
C TYR A 61 -4.89 -13.35 4.43
N PRO A 62 -3.89 -12.76 5.12
CA PRO A 62 -4.12 -11.86 6.23
C PRO A 62 -4.71 -10.54 5.72
N LYS A 63 -5.49 -9.89 6.58
CA LYS A 63 -6.14 -8.61 6.25
C LYS A 63 -5.10 -7.53 5.97
N GLN A 64 -3.99 -7.50 6.72
CA GLN A 64 -2.90 -6.54 6.46
C GLN A 64 -2.32 -6.68 5.05
N PHE A 65 -2.10 -7.91 4.56
CA PHE A 65 -1.62 -8.13 3.20
C PHE A 65 -2.62 -7.63 2.14
N ILE A 66 -3.91 -7.91 2.34
CA ILE A 66 -4.96 -7.44 1.41
C ILE A 66 -5.01 -5.90 1.37
N LEU A 67 -4.92 -5.26 2.54
CA LEU A 67 -4.87 -3.79 2.62
C LEU A 67 -3.63 -3.23 1.95
N TRP A 68 -2.46 -3.83 2.20
CA TRP A 68 -1.21 -3.44 1.56
C TRP A 68 -1.29 -3.56 0.04
N MET A 69 -1.80 -4.68 -0.48
CA MET A 69 -2.05 -4.86 -1.91
C MET A 69 -3.06 -3.84 -2.46
N ALA A 70 -4.11 -3.51 -1.72
CA ALA A 70 -5.07 -2.49 -2.12
C ALA A 70 -4.44 -1.09 -2.20
N PHE A 71 -3.54 -0.74 -1.27
CA PHE A 71 -2.80 0.52 -1.33
C PHE A 71 -1.90 0.57 -2.57
N ILE A 72 -1.15 -0.49 -2.85
CA ILE A 72 -0.31 -0.60 -4.04
C ILE A 72 -1.16 -0.47 -5.32
N HIS A 73 -2.31 -1.15 -5.38
CA HIS A 73 -3.25 -1.04 -6.49
C HIS A 73 -3.71 0.40 -6.73
N ILE A 74 -4.07 1.12 -5.67
CA ILE A 74 -4.58 2.50 -5.75
C ILE A 74 -3.48 3.49 -6.10
N ILE A 75 -2.31 3.40 -5.44
CA ILE A 75 -1.21 4.36 -5.60
C ILE A 75 -0.58 4.26 -6.99
N PHE A 76 -0.36 3.04 -7.46
CA PHE A 76 0.24 2.80 -8.76
C PHE A 76 -0.78 2.61 -9.88
N ALA A 77 -2.08 2.68 -9.56
CA ALA A 77 -3.20 2.43 -10.49
C ALA A 77 -3.02 1.13 -11.31
N MET A 78 -2.46 0.09 -10.69
CA MET A 78 -2.06 -1.14 -11.40
C MET A 78 -3.25 -2.08 -11.64
N PRO A 79 -3.53 -2.57 -12.87
CA PRO A 79 -4.56 -3.57 -13.10
C PRO A 79 -4.25 -4.89 -12.35
N TYR A 80 -5.29 -5.65 -11.99
CA TYR A 80 -5.16 -6.89 -11.21
C TYR A 80 -4.22 -7.94 -11.82
N ARG A 81 -4.11 -7.99 -13.15
CA ARG A 81 -3.15 -8.88 -13.82
C ARG A 81 -1.70 -8.49 -13.58
N GLN A 82 -1.38 -7.20 -13.50
CA GLN A 82 -0.04 -6.75 -13.14
C GLN A 82 0.24 -7.00 -11.65
N MET A 83 -0.78 -6.86 -10.80
CA MET A 83 -0.68 -7.22 -9.38
C MET A 83 -0.31 -8.69 -9.16
N GLU A 84 -0.84 -9.61 -10.00
CA GLU A 84 -0.45 -11.02 -9.96
C GLU A 84 1.06 -11.20 -10.23
N GLY A 85 1.59 -10.55 -11.27
CA GLY A 85 3.02 -10.57 -11.58
C GLY A 85 3.89 -9.95 -10.49
N PHE A 86 3.43 -8.84 -9.90
CA PHE A 86 4.07 -8.20 -8.77
C PHE A 86 4.17 -9.14 -7.56
N SER A 87 3.07 -9.78 -7.16
CA SER A 87 3.07 -10.73 -6.03
C SER A 87 3.92 -11.96 -6.30
N ARG A 88 3.94 -12.48 -7.54
CA ARG A 88 4.82 -13.60 -7.92
C ARG A 88 6.29 -13.23 -7.72
N LYS A 89 6.72 -12.06 -8.19
CA LYS A 89 8.11 -11.62 -8.05
C LYS A 89 8.46 -11.30 -6.59
N LEU A 90 7.53 -10.71 -5.85
CA LEU A 90 7.68 -10.44 -4.42
C LEU A 90 7.89 -11.72 -3.62
N SER A 91 7.13 -12.78 -3.96
CA SER A 91 7.27 -14.10 -3.34
C SER A 91 8.67 -14.69 -3.56
N GLU A 92 9.31 -14.48 -4.71
CA GLU A 92 10.68 -14.95 -4.96
C GLU A 92 11.72 -14.17 -4.13
N MET A 93 11.49 -12.88 -3.89
CA MET A 93 12.44 -12.03 -3.16
C MET A 93 12.36 -12.23 -1.64
N ILE A 94 11.23 -12.69 -1.13
CA ILE A 94 10.98 -12.86 0.31
C ILE A 94 10.78 -14.36 0.58
N PRO A 95 11.81 -15.09 1.03
CA PRO A 95 11.73 -16.54 1.23
C PRO A 95 10.62 -16.98 2.20
N LYS A 96 10.24 -16.12 3.16
CA LYS A 96 9.10 -16.37 4.06
C LYS A 96 7.76 -16.50 3.32
N LEU A 97 7.60 -15.81 2.18
CA LEU A 97 6.42 -15.88 1.31
C LEU A 97 6.49 -17.05 0.32
N GLU A 98 7.68 -17.36 -0.21
CA GLU A 98 7.90 -18.48 -1.14
C GLU A 98 7.54 -19.83 -0.51
N ARG A 99 8.01 -20.07 0.72
CA ARG A 99 7.85 -21.35 1.42
C ARG A 99 6.38 -21.77 1.57
N ARG A 100 5.44 -20.82 1.53
CA ARG A 100 3.99 -21.06 1.69
C ARG A 100 3.28 -21.55 0.45
N ARG A 101 3.75 -21.18 -0.74
CA ARG A 101 3.20 -21.72 -1.99
C ARG A 101 3.31 -23.25 -2.06
N LEU A 102 4.28 -23.83 -1.34
CA LEU A 102 4.49 -25.27 -1.27
C LEU A 102 3.51 -25.97 -0.31
N TYR A 103 3.17 -25.36 0.84
CA TYR A 103 2.25 -25.97 1.81
C TYR A 103 0.80 -25.99 1.30
N ASP A 104 0.36 -24.95 0.59
CA ASP A 104 -0.99 -24.90 0.01
C ASP A 104 -1.18 -25.96 -1.08
N VAL A 105 -0.12 -26.36 -1.80
CA VAL A 105 -0.15 -27.42 -2.83
C VAL A 105 -0.19 -28.82 -2.19
N ILE A 106 0.51 -29.02 -1.07
CA ILE A 106 0.58 -30.33 -0.38
C ILE A 106 -0.71 -30.64 0.40
N GLN A 107 -1.55 -29.63 0.68
CA GLN A 107 -2.82 -29.79 1.40
C GLN A 107 -4.06 -29.92 0.49
N THR A 108 -3.86 -29.83 -0.83
CA THR A 108 -4.92 -30.00 -1.85
C THR A 108 -4.93 -31.39 -2.52
N ASP A 109 -4.08 -32.32 -2.07
CA ASP A 109 -4.07 -33.73 -2.48
C ASP A 109 -4.56 -34.65 -1.35
#